data_AF-A0A9D7WSY3-F1
#
_entry.id   AF-A0A9D7WSY3-F1
#
_cell.length_a   1.000
_cell.length_b   1.000
_cell.length_c   1.000
_cell.angle_alpha   90.00
_cell.angle_beta   90.00
_cell.angle_gamma   90.00
#
_symmetry.space_group_name_H-M   'P 1'
#
loop_
_entity.id
_entity.type
_entity.pdbx_description
1 polymer ?
#
loop_
_entity_poly.entity_id
_entity_poly.type
_entity_poly.pdbx_seq_one_letter_code
_entity_poly.pdbx_strand_id
1 'polypeptide(L)' 'MRNISRLVLVVVVAIIVGGSAFLATWDIPAPMTTIEKVLPDDRFPR' A
#
# COMPACT_ATOMS: atom_id res chain seq x y z
N MET A 1 -27.40 11.16 10.88
CA MET A 1 -26.29 11.92 10.24
C MET A 1 -25.18 12.28 11.22
N ARG A 2 -25.44 12.96 12.34
CA ARG A 2 -24.41 13.38 13.32
C ARG A 2 -23.50 12.25 13.85
N ASN A 3 -24.08 11.07 14.12
CA ASN A 3 -23.32 9.91 14.61
C ASN A 3 -22.45 9.26 13.53
N ILE A 4 -22.93 9.23 12.28
CA ILE A 4 -22.18 8.72 11.12
C ILE A 4 -21.00 9.65 10.84
N SER A 5 -21.21 10.97 10.83
CA SER A 5 -20.12 11.93 10.65
C SER A 5 -19.04 11.78 11.73
N ARG A 6 -19.42 11.52 12.99
CA ARG A 6 -18.46 11.29 14.08
C ARG A 6 -17.70 9.97 13.90
N LEU A 7 -18.38 8.91 13.47
CA LEU A 7 -17.75 7.63 13.16
C LEU A 7 -16.71 7.79 12.03
N VAL A 8 -17.09 8.45 10.94
CA VAL A 8 -16.20 8.71 9.81
C VAL A 8 -14.97 9.50 10.25
N LEU A 9 -15.14 10.53 11.08
CA LEU A 9 -14.03 11.30 11.63
C LEU A 9 -13.06 10.40 12.41
N VAL A 10 -13.57 9.55 13.31
CA VAL A 10 -12.74 8.64 14.11
C VAL A 10 -11.98 7.65 13.21
N VAL A 11 -12.63 7.11 12.19
CA VAL A 11 -11.99 6.19 11.23
C VAL A 11 -10.87 6.89 10.47
N VAL A 12 -11.10 8.11 9.98
CA VAL A 12 -10.07 8.89 9.28
C VAL A 12 -8.88 9.16 10.18
N VAL A 13 -9.12 9.59 11.42
CA VAL A 13 -8.05 9.80 12.41
C VAL A 13 -7.29 8.51 12.68
N ALA A 14 -7.99 7.39 12.85
CA ALA A 14 -7.36 6.09 13.07
C ALA A 14 -6.48 5.64 11.89
N ILE A 15 -6.92 5.87 10.65
CA ILE A 15 -6.14 5.57 9.44
C ILE A 15 -4.89 6.46 9.37
N ILE A 16 -5.02 7.75 9.66
CA ILE A 16 -3.89 8.68 9.62
C ILE A 16 -2.87 8.28 10.68
N VAL A 17 -3.29 8.08 11.93
CA VAL A 17 -2.40 7.70 13.04
C VAL A 17 -1.79 6.33 12.82
N GLY A 18 -2.60 5.33 12.46
CA GLY A 18 -2.13 3.97 12.19
C GLY A 18 -1.18 3.91 10.99
N GLY A 19 -1.53 4.58 9.89
CA GLY A 19 -0.71 4.67 8.68
C GLY A 19 0.61 5.39 8.91
N SER A 20 0.60 6.51 9.65
CA SER A 20 1.84 7.22 9.99
C SER A 20 2.74 6.41 10.93
N ALA A 21 2.19 5.77 11.96
CA ALA A 21 2.97 4.89 12.83
C ALA A 21 3.57 3.70 12.07
N PHE A 22 2.79 3.08 11.19
CA PHE A 22 3.25 2.01 10.32
C PHE A 22 4.39 2.45 9.41
N LEU A 23 4.25 3.57 8.70
CA LEU A 23 5.30 4.09 7.83
C LEU A 23 6.55 4.53 8.61
N ALA A 24 6.39 5.04 9.84
CA ALA A 24 7.50 5.46 10.68
C ALA A 24 8.29 4.28 11.28
N THR A 25 7.68 3.11 11.41
CA THR A 25 8.27 1.94 12.09
C THR A 25 8.61 0.81 11.14
N TRP A 26 8.04 0.79 9.94
CA TRP A 26 8.29 -0.28 8.99
C TRP A 26 9.60 -0.07 8.25
N ASP A 27 10.59 -0.88 8.59
CA ASP A 27 11.83 -1.01 7.83
C ASP A 27 11.57 -1.88 6.59
N ILE A 28 11.30 -1.24 5.45
CA ILE A 28 11.01 -1.93 4.20
C ILE A 28 12.33 -2.51 3.66
N PRO A 29 12.49 -3.85 3.63
CA PRO A 29 13.74 -4.44 3.18
C PRO A 29 13.95 -4.17 1.69
N ALA A 30 15.21 -4.02 1.29
CA ALA A 30 15.56 -3.97 -0.12
C ALA A 30 15.11 -5.25 -0.85
N PRO A 31 14.81 -5.19 -2.16
CA PRO A 31 14.51 -6.39 -2.95
C PRO A 31 15.63 -7.44 -2.78
N MET A 32 15.29 -8.59 -2.22
CA MET A 32 16.29 -9.61 -1.87
C MET A 32 16.78 -10.42 -3.07
N THR A 33 16.04 -10.39 -4.18
CA THR A 33 16.31 -11.19 -5.37
C THR A 33 15.98 -10.41 -6.63
N THR A 34 16.93 -10.34 -7.55
CA THR A 34 16.66 -9.96 -8.95
C THR A 34 15.90 -11.08 -9.64
N ILE A 35 14.71 -10.80 -10.18
CA ILE A 35 13.90 -11.78 -10.89
C ILE A 35 13.97 -11.48 -12.39
N GLU A 36 14.63 -12.35 -13.14
CA GLU A 36 14.58 -12.34 -14.60
C GLU A 36 13.37 -13.13 -15.09
N LYS A 37 12.59 -12.53 -16.00
CA LYS A 37 11.42 -13.16 -16.62
C LYS A 37 11.65 -13.21 -18.12
N VAL A 38 11.55 -14.39 -18.70
CA VAL A 38 11.52 -14.55 -20.16
C VAL A 38 10.15 -14.11 -20.64
N LEU A 39 10.11 -13.10 -21.52
CA LEU A 39 8.89 -12.64 -22.18
C LEU A 39 8.67 -13.47 -23.45
N PRO A 40 7.60 -14.27 -23.55
CA PRO A 40 7.31 -15.04 -24.76
C PRO A 40 7.16 -14.13 -26.00
N ASP A 41 7.71 -14.56 -27.13
CA ASP A 41 7.78 -13.79 -28.38
C ASP A 41 6.39 -13.51 -28.99
N ASP A 42 5.43 -14.40 -28.73
CA ASP A 42 4.03 -14.28 -29.15
C ASP A 42 3.29 -13.08 -28.51
N ARG A 43 3.85 -12.45 -27.47
CA ARG A 43 3.29 -11.26 -26.83
C ARG A 43 3.67 -9.94 -27.51
N PHE A 44 4.55 -9.96 -28.50
CA PHE A 44 4.96 -8.75 -29.23
C PHE A 44 4.09 -8.51 -30.47
N PRO A 45 3.61 -7.26 -30.71
CA PRO A 45 2.98 -6.89 -31.98
C PRO A 45 3.98 -6.98 -33.14
N ARG A 46 3.47 -7.29 -34.35
CA ARG A 46 4.26 -7.37 -35.59
C ARG A 46 4.06 -6.14 -36.46
#